data_AF-A0A8T9Q348-F1
#
_entry.id   AF-A0A8T9Q348-F1
#
_cell.length_a   1.000
_cell.length_b   1.000
_cell.length_c   1.000
_cell.angle_alpha   90.00
_cell.angle_beta   90.00
_cell.angle_gamma   90.00
#
_symmetry.space_group_name_H-M   'P 1'
#
loop_
_entity.id
_entity.type
_entity.pdbx_description
1 polymer ?
#
loop_
_entity_poly.entity_id
_entity_poly.type
_entity_poly.pdbx_seq_one_letter_code
_entity_poly.pdbx_strand_id
1 'polypeptide(L)'
;MPAAPTSLPVDLSLTAAIRAHLVLSTRQLARYLGVSTGFVSHVEAGRRGLPPALAPRLLRLSALLPPPLGQGPPALPTPDSFDPQAPLPPPDAQLPTLPVPAPASKQLQRRLHDCRLLLLTHGQELARLQARATLLARRRYGLAQLQTVTAFPEPAEAVHYARWLAELVADLALTEPHPANAAASFHVLAARVAGLRAEVAALAASGAGE
;
A
#
# COMPACT_ATOMS: atom_id res chain seq x y z
N MET A 1 -17.92 -11.40 24.51
CA MET A 1 -16.44 -11.43 24.64
C MET A 1 -15.89 -10.18 23.95
N PRO A 2 -15.41 -9.17 24.68
CA PRO A 2 -14.74 -8.04 24.03
C PRO A 2 -13.30 -8.43 23.65
N ALA A 3 -12.96 -8.14 22.39
CA ALA A 3 -11.64 -8.41 21.81
C ALA A 3 -10.53 -7.67 22.56
N ALA A 4 -9.39 -8.34 22.71
CA ALA A 4 -8.20 -7.82 23.36
C ALA A 4 -7.71 -6.52 22.69
N PRO A 5 -7.19 -5.55 23.46
CA PRO A 5 -6.51 -4.40 22.90
C PRO A 5 -5.22 -4.89 22.22
N THR A 6 -5.13 -4.72 20.90
CA THR A 6 -3.90 -4.87 20.15
C THR A 6 -2.87 -3.93 20.78
N SER A 7 -2.02 -4.50 21.61
CA SER A 7 -0.92 -3.80 22.25
C SER A 7 -0.01 -3.32 21.12
N LEU A 8 0.11 -2.00 20.94
CA LEU A 8 1.16 -1.42 20.10
C LEU A 8 2.45 -1.53 20.89
N PRO A 9 3.43 -2.38 20.51
CA PRO A 9 4.78 -2.19 21.02
C PRO A 9 5.44 -1.06 20.22
N VAL A 10 6.48 -0.49 20.82
CA VAL A 10 7.37 0.58 20.34
C VAL A 10 6.87 1.98 20.70
N ASP A 11 7.61 2.63 21.60
CA ASP A 11 7.65 4.08 21.82
C ASP A 11 7.98 4.79 20.50
N LEU A 12 7.01 4.84 19.59
CA LEU A 12 7.14 5.53 18.33
C LEU A 12 7.17 7.03 18.64
N SER A 13 8.30 7.64 18.36
CA SER A 13 8.43 9.10 18.38
C SER A 13 7.28 9.73 17.60
N LEU A 14 6.68 10.80 18.14
CA LEU A 14 5.53 11.49 17.54
C LEU A 14 5.76 11.81 16.05
N THR A 15 6.99 12.17 15.67
CA THR A 15 7.36 12.45 14.28
C THR A 15 7.26 11.20 13.39
N ALA A 16 7.62 10.02 13.91
CA ALA A 16 7.47 8.75 13.21
C ALA A 16 5.99 8.37 13.04
N ALA A 17 5.16 8.61 14.06
CA ALA A 17 3.72 8.38 13.99
C ALA A 17 3.05 9.29 12.94
N ILE A 18 3.35 10.59 12.95
CA ILE A 18 2.89 11.56 11.95
C ILE A 18 3.30 11.10 10.55
N ARG A 19 4.57 10.72 10.37
CA ARG A 19 5.11 10.31 9.08
C ARG A 19 4.44 9.05 8.55
N ALA A 20 4.22 8.05 9.42
CA ALA A 20 3.56 6.80 9.05
C ALA A 20 2.09 7.02 8.67
N HIS A 21 1.35 7.81 9.46
CA HIS A 21 -0.07 8.06 9.22
C HIS A 21 -0.33 8.91 7.97
N LEU A 22 0.43 10.01 7.80
CA LEU A 22 0.29 10.91 6.65
C LEU A 22 1.09 10.45 5.42
N VAL A 23 1.76 9.30 5.51
CA VAL A 23 2.60 8.71 4.45
C VAL A 23 3.64 9.69 3.89
N LEU A 24 4.23 10.48 4.79
CA LEU A 24 5.28 11.43 4.45
C LEU A 24 6.63 10.72 4.36
N SER A 25 7.54 11.23 3.53
CA SER A 25 8.95 10.89 3.62
C SER A 25 9.65 11.72 4.70
N THR A 26 10.78 11.24 5.22
CA THR A 26 11.62 12.01 6.16
C THR A 26 12.04 13.35 5.56
N ARG A 27 12.29 13.41 4.24
CA ARG A 27 12.60 14.64 3.50
C ARG A 27 11.44 15.63 3.49
N GLN A 28 10.22 15.15 3.25
CA GLN A 28 9.02 16.00 3.21
C GLN A 28 8.71 16.58 4.59
N LEU A 29 8.85 15.78 5.65
CA LEU A 29 8.68 16.26 7.03
C LEU A 29 9.80 17.26 7.41
N ALA A 30 11.05 16.97 7.06
CA ALA A 30 12.17 17.86 7.33
C ALA A 30 11.99 19.23 6.64
N ARG A 31 11.53 19.24 5.39
CA ARG A 31 11.23 20.48 4.64
C ARG A 31 10.11 21.29 5.29
N TYR A 32 9.05 20.64 5.77
CA TYR A 32 7.98 21.33 6.50
C TYR A 32 8.50 21.98 7.78
N LEU A 33 9.31 21.25 8.55
CA LEU A 33 9.87 21.73 9.81
C LEU A 33 11.00 22.77 9.60
N GLY A 34 11.55 22.89 8.39
CA GLY A 34 12.69 23.77 8.13
C GLY A 34 14.01 23.24 8.72
N VAL A 35 14.16 21.92 8.82
CA VAL A 35 15.33 21.24 9.39
C VAL A 35 15.93 20.23 8.40
N SER A 36 17.08 19.63 8.75
CA SER A 36 17.69 18.58 7.93
C SER A 36 17.02 17.21 8.11
N THR A 37 17.16 16.32 7.12
CA THR A 37 16.67 14.93 7.21
C THR A 37 17.35 14.13 8.32
N GLY A 38 18.65 14.35 8.52
CA GLY A 38 19.41 13.74 9.61
C GLY A 38 18.89 14.18 10.98
N PHE A 39 18.49 15.44 11.12
CA PHE A 39 17.84 15.92 12.34
C PHE A 39 16.56 15.16 12.66
N VAL A 40 15.64 15.03 11.69
CA VAL A 40 14.40 14.26 11.87
C VAL A 40 14.71 12.81 12.24
N SER A 41 15.71 12.20 11.60
CA SER A 41 16.11 10.82 11.89
C SER A 41 16.65 10.66 13.32
N HIS A 42 17.42 11.63 13.82
CA HIS A 42 17.89 11.63 15.21
C HIS A 42 16.77 11.84 16.23
N VAL A 43 15.76 12.66 15.90
CA VAL A 43 14.57 12.84 16.73
C VAL A 43 13.70 11.57 16.75
N GLU A 44 13.50 10.92 15.60
CA GLU A 44 12.78 9.65 15.51
C GLU A 44 13.49 8.53 16.28
N ALA A 45 14.82 8.55 16.32
CA ALA A 45 15.64 7.58 17.07
C ALA A 45 15.84 7.94 18.56
N GLY A 46 15.19 9.00 19.07
CA GLY A 46 15.33 9.44 20.47
C GLY A 46 16.71 10.01 20.84
N ARG A 47 17.59 10.23 19.86
CA ARG A 47 18.95 10.74 20.08
C ARG A 47 19.02 12.26 20.24
N ARG A 48 17.96 12.98 19.83
CA ARG A 48 17.86 14.44 19.96
C ARG A 48 16.45 14.84 20.36
N GLY A 49 16.34 15.80 21.27
CA GLY A 49 15.05 16.38 21.66
C GLY A 49 14.48 17.33 20.61
N LEU A 50 13.17 17.56 20.65
CA LEU A 50 12.49 18.51 19.79
C LEU A 50 12.68 19.95 20.29
N PRO A 51 13.19 20.89 19.46
CA PRO A 51 13.23 22.30 19.80
C PRO A 51 11.81 22.82 20.05
N PRO A 52 11.60 23.65 21.08
CA PRO A 52 10.27 24.16 21.43
C PRO A 52 9.66 24.99 20.30
N ALA A 53 10.49 25.65 19.48
CA ALA A 53 10.05 26.42 18.31
C ALA A 53 9.35 25.55 17.24
N LEU A 54 9.61 24.24 17.19
CA LEU A 54 8.99 23.33 16.22
C LEU A 54 7.73 22.65 16.75
N ALA A 55 7.48 22.75 18.07
CA ALA A 55 6.34 22.09 18.70
C ALA A 55 4.99 22.51 18.11
N PRO A 56 4.70 23.81 17.83
CA PRO A 56 3.41 24.21 17.27
C PRO A 56 3.11 23.58 15.91
N ARG A 57 4.11 23.45 15.05
CA ARG A 57 3.97 22.81 13.72
C ARG A 57 3.68 21.32 13.86
N LEU A 58 4.36 20.63 14.76
CA LEU A 58 4.10 19.20 15.00
C LEU A 58 2.77 18.94 15.70
N LEU A 59 2.39 19.77 16.67
CA LEU A 59 1.08 19.66 17.34
C LEU A 59 -0.08 19.77 16.34
N ARG A 60 0.09 20.59 15.30
CA ARG A 60 -0.90 20.70 14.22
C ARG A 60 -1.00 19.43 13.40
N LEU A 61 0.12 18.83 13.03
CA LEU A 61 0.13 17.56 12.31
C LEU A 61 -0.35 16.39 13.19
N SER A 62 -0.05 16.42 14.50
CA SER A 62 -0.50 15.37 15.42
C SER A 62 -2.01 15.39 15.65
N ALA A 63 -2.66 16.56 15.53
CA ALA A 63 -4.12 16.64 15.60
C ALA A 63 -4.82 15.79 14.53
N LEU A 64 -4.15 15.53 13.39
CA LEU A 64 -4.65 14.67 12.31
C LEU A 64 -4.46 13.18 12.57
N LEU A 65 -3.71 12.79 13.60
CA LEU A 65 -3.53 11.40 13.98
C LEU A 65 -4.83 10.81 14.53
N PRO A 66 -5.07 9.50 14.34
CA PRO A 66 -6.20 8.83 14.97
C PRO A 66 -6.00 8.80 16.50
N PRO A 67 -7.09 8.63 17.27
CA PRO A 67 -7.00 8.39 18.70
C PRO A 67 -6.10 7.17 19.01
N PRO A 68 -5.31 7.18 20.10
CA PRO A 68 -5.30 8.15 21.21
C PRO A 68 -4.37 9.36 21.00
N LEU A 69 -3.56 9.37 19.94
CA LEU A 69 -2.50 10.38 19.75
C LEU A 69 -3.03 11.71 19.16
N GLY A 70 -4.21 11.69 18.56
CA GLY A 70 -4.86 12.87 17.99
C GLY A 70 -6.39 12.77 17.99
N GLN A 71 -7.02 13.66 17.22
CA GLN A 71 -8.48 13.75 17.07
C GLN A 71 -8.93 13.48 15.62
N GLY A 72 -8.03 12.96 14.80
CA GLY A 72 -8.26 12.68 13.39
C GLY A 72 -9.20 11.50 13.16
N PRO A 73 -9.74 11.38 11.93
CA PRO A 73 -10.56 10.23 11.54
C PRO A 73 -9.77 8.91 11.69
N PRO A 74 -10.46 7.79 11.94
CA PRO A 74 -9.81 6.49 12.04
C PRO A 74 -9.06 6.17 10.74
N ALA A 75 -7.93 5.48 10.88
CA ALA A 75 -7.12 5.06 9.74
C ALA A 75 -7.96 4.26 8.74
N LEU A 76 -7.72 4.48 7.43
CA LEU A 76 -8.36 3.69 6.38
C LEU A 76 -8.11 2.19 6.62
N PRO A 77 -9.12 1.32 6.43
CA PRO A 77 -8.90 -0.11 6.45
C PRO A 77 -7.82 -0.46 5.41
N THR A 78 -6.87 -1.29 5.82
CA THR A 78 -5.95 -1.96 4.91
C THR A 78 -6.76 -2.74 3.89
N PRO A 79 -6.67 -2.44 2.57
CA PRO A 79 -7.29 -3.32 1.59
C PRO A 79 -6.68 -4.71 1.72
N ASP A 80 -7.50 -5.74 1.52
CA ASP A 80 -7.07 -7.13 1.58
C ASP A 80 -5.92 -7.35 0.61
N SER A 81 -4.79 -7.82 1.15
CA SER A 81 -3.63 -8.20 0.35
C SER A 81 -4.02 -9.42 -0.48
N PHE A 82 -3.71 -9.43 -1.79
CA PHE A 82 -3.89 -10.65 -2.57
C PHE A 82 -2.97 -11.74 -2.03
N ASP A 83 -3.58 -12.85 -1.65
CA ASP A 83 -2.86 -14.06 -1.31
C ASP A 83 -2.65 -14.89 -2.60
N PRO A 84 -1.39 -15.07 -3.05
CA PRO A 84 -1.08 -15.89 -4.21
C PRO A 84 -1.44 -17.37 -4.00
N GLN A 85 -1.69 -17.81 -2.77
CA GLN A 85 -2.08 -19.17 -2.41
C GLN A 85 -3.57 -19.30 -2.07
N ALA A 86 -4.33 -18.21 -2.05
CA ALA A 86 -5.76 -18.29 -1.79
C ALA A 86 -6.44 -19.16 -2.86
N PRO A 87 -7.31 -20.11 -2.42
CA PRO A 87 -8.07 -20.94 -3.34
C PRO A 87 -8.91 -20.06 -4.27
N LEU A 88 -8.89 -20.39 -5.56
CA LEU A 88 -9.74 -19.70 -6.52
C LEU A 88 -11.22 -19.98 -6.23
N PRO A 89 -12.12 -19.04 -6.58
CA PRO A 89 -13.53 -19.39 -6.74
C PRO A 89 -13.64 -20.53 -7.78
N PRO A 90 -14.54 -21.51 -7.55
CA PRO A 90 -14.70 -22.62 -8.47
C PRO A 90 -15.10 -22.11 -9.86
N PRO A 91 -14.59 -22.72 -10.95
CA PRO A 91 -15.01 -22.34 -12.30
C PRO A 91 -16.51 -22.57 -12.47
N ASP A 92 -17.16 -21.66 -13.21
CA ASP A 92 -18.56 -21.84 -13.60
C ASP A 92 -18.71 -23.16 -14.38
N ALA A 93 -19.62 -24.01 -13.92
CA ALA A 93 -19.77 -25.40 -14.35
C ALA A 93 -20.34 -25.59 -15.78
N GLN A 94 -20.26 -24.58 -16.64
CA GLN A 94 -20.87 -24.56 -17.97
C GLN A 94 -19.81 -24.47 -19.07
N LEU A 95 -18.95 -25.48 -19.18
CA LEU A 95 -18.15 -25.68 -20.39
C LEU A 95 -18.36 -27.11 -20.92
N PRO A 96 -18.71 -27.27 -22.20
CA PRO A 96 -18.84 -28.59 -22.81
C PRO A 96 -17.48 -29.29 -22.84
N THR A 97 -17.44 -30.51 -22.31
CA THR A 97 -16.25 -31.36 -22.28
C THR A 97 -15.93 -31.84 -23.69
N LEU A 98 -14.90 -31.27 -24.32
CA LEU A 98 -14.36 -31.77 -25.58
C LEU A 98 -13.45 -32.98 -25.30
N PRO A 99 -13.48 -34.03 -26.15
CA PRO A 99 -12.54 -35.15 -26.02
C PRO A 99 -11.13 -34.67 -26.36
N VAL A 100 -10.24 -34.67 -25.37
CA VAL A 100 -8.82 -34.33 -25.52
C VAL A 100 -8.02 -35.62 -25.61
N PRO A 101 -7.20 -35.82 -26.66
CA PRO A 101 -6.30 -36.97 -26.74
C PRO A 101 -5.31 -36.96 -25.59
N ALA A 102 -5.06 -38.11 -24.96
CA ALA A 102 -4.18 -38.23 -23.80
C ALA A 102 -2.73 -37.84 -24.17
N PRO A 103 -2.19 -36.73 -23.65
CA PRO A 103 -0.79 -36.39 -23.84
C PRO A 103 0.13 -37.31 -23.02
N ALA A 104 1.35 -37.55 -23.50
CA ALA A 104 2.33 -38.33 -22.76
C ALA A 104 2.65 -37.68 -21.40
N SER A 105 2.71 -38.47 -20.31
CA SER A 105 2.84 -38.00 -18.92
C SER A 105 3.97 -36.99 -18.69
N LYS A 106 5.12 -37.13 -19.37
CA LYS A 106 6.25 -36.17 -19.30
C LYS A 106 5.92 -34.78 -19.86
N GLN A 107 5.09 -34.68 -20.90
CA GLN A 107 4.68 -33.39 -21.46
C GLN A 107 3.75 -32.64 -20.51
N LEU A 108 2.83 -33.36 -19.84
CA LEU A 108 1.97 -32.80 -18.79
C LEU A 108 2.78 -32.27 -17.61
N GLN A 109 3.76 -33.04 -17.14
CA GLN A 109 4.63 -32.63 -16.02
C GLN A 109 5.41 -31.35 -16.34
N ARG A 110 5.97 -31.24 -17.56
CA ARG A 110 6.66 -30.02 -18.01
C ARG A 110 5.72 -28.82 -18.04
N ARG A 111 4.56 -28.96 -18.68
CA ARG A 111 3.56 -27.89 -18.76
C ARG A 111 3.11 -27.44 -17.36
N LEU A 112 2.84 -28.38 -16.46
CA LEU A 112 2.48 -28.08 -15.07
C LEU A 112 3.60 -27.32 -14.35
N HIS A 113 4.86 -27.70 -14.55
CA HIS A 113 6.01 -26.97 -14.00
C HIS A 113 6.08 -25.53 -14.55
N ASP A 114 5.95 -25.37 -15.86
CA ASP A 114 5.99 -24.06 -16.54
C ASP A 114 4.85 -23.15 -16.06
N CYS A 115 3.62 -23.68 -15.98
CA CYS A 115 2.46 -22.93 -15.46
C CYS A 115 2.67 -22.50 -14.00
N ARG A 116 3.27 -23.34 -13.15
CA ARG A 116 3.59 -22.98 -11.75
C ARG A 116 4.63 -21.85 -11.68
N LEU A 117 5.66 -21.90 -12.53
CA LEU A 117 6.68 -20.85 -12.58
C LEU A 117 6.10 -19.52 -13.06
N LEU A 118 5.26 -19.54 -14.10
CA LEU A 118 4.54 -18.35 -14.58
C LEU A 118 3.60 -17.80 -13.51
N LEU A 119 2.89 -18.67 -12.80
CA LEU A 119 2.00 -18.27 -11.71
C LEU A 119 2.77 -17.56 -10.59
N LEU A 120 3.92 -18.07 -10.19
CA LEU A 120 4.78 -17.41 -9.19
C LEU A 120 5.19 -16.01 -9.66
N THR A 121 5.65 -15.91 -10.91
CA THR A 121 6.17 -14.67 -11.49
C THR A 121 5.08 -13.61 -11.59
N HIS A 122 3.94 -13.93 -12.21
CA HIS A 122 2.82 -13.00 -12.35
C HIS A 122 2.12 -12.70 -11.02
N GLY A 123 2.08 -13.66 -10.08
CA GLY A 123 1.58 -13.44 -8.74
C GLY A 123 2.41 -12.41 -7.96
N GLN A 124 3.74 -12.47 -8.05
CA GLN A 124 4.63 -11.48 -7.43
C GLN A 124 4.45 -10.09 -8.07
N GLU A 125 4.33 -10.02 -9.39
CA GLU A 125 4.08 -8.76 -10.10
C GLU A 125 2.73 -8.14 -9.69
N LEU A 126 1.68 -8.95 -9.58
CA LEU A 126 0.36 -8.51 -9.13
C LEU A 126 0.42 -7.96 -7.70
N ALA A 127 1.09 -8.65 -6.78
CA ALA A 127 1.29 -8.18 -5.41
C ALA A 127 2.04 -6.85 -5.36
N ARG A 128 3.05 -6.64 -6.21
CA ARG A 128 3.76 -5.35 -6.31
C ARG A 128 2.85 -4.23 -6.80
N LEU A 129 2.03 -4.49 -7.82
CA LEU A 129 1.05 -3.49 -8.32
C LEU A 129 0.03 -3.11 -7.24
N GLN A 130 -0.45 -4.09 -6.47
CA GLN A 130 -1.37 -3.83 -5.36
C GLN A 130 -0.72 -3.02 -4.26
N ALA A 131 0.48 -3.41 -3.81
CA ALA A 131 1.21 -2.65 -2.78
C ALA A 131 1.43 -1.20 -3.21
N ARG A 132 1.76 -0.97 -4.49
CA ARG A 132 1.89 0.38 -5.06
C ARG A 132 0.55 1.13 -5.05
N ALA A 133 -0.54 0.49 -5.47
CA ALA A 133 -1.87 1.09 -5.47
C ALA A 133 -2.33 1.47 -4.05
N THR A 134 -2.13 0.58 -3.06
CA THR A 134 -2.41 0.85 -1.64
C THR A 134 -1.58 2.01 -1.13
N LEU A 135 -0.29 2.07 -1.43
CA LEU A 135 0.58 3.18 -1.03
C LEU A 135 0.08 4.52 -1.60
N LEU A 136 -0.28 4.56 -2.89
CA LEU A 136 -0.82 5.76 -3.53
C LEU A 136 -2.16 6.18 -2.93
N ALA A 137 -3.07 5.23 -2.67
CA ALA A 137 -4.35 5.51 -2.03
C ALA A 137 -4.16 6.12 -0.63
N ARG A 138 -3.24 5.57 0.18
CA ARG A 138 -2.91 6.13 1.50
C ARG A 138 -2.26 7.52 1.39
N ARG A 139 -1.40 7.76 0.39
CA ARG A 139 -0.84 9.10 0.15
C ARG A 139 -1.91 10.12 -0.21
N ARG A 140 -2.85 9.79 -1.12
CA ARG A 140 -3.98 10.67 -1.47
C ARG A 140 -4.82 10.98 -0.24
N TYR A 141 -5.08 9.98 0.60
CA TYR A 141 -5.81 10.16 1.85
C TYR A 141 -5.08 11.06 2.84
N GLY A 142 -3.77 10.83 3.07
CA GLY A 142 -2.94 11.69 3.92
C GLY A 142 -2.91 13.13 3.41
N LEU A 143 -2.82 13.32 2.10
CA LEU A 143 -2.88 14.65 1.47
C LEU A 143 -4.24 15.31 1.64
N ALA A 144 -5.33 14.57 1.47
CA ALA A 144 -6.68 15.06 1.73
C ALA A 144 -6.86 15.50 3.19
N GLN A 145 -6.29 14.77 4.16
CA GLN A 145 -6.28 15.20 5.57
C GLN A 145 -5.46 16.46 5.77
N LEU A 146 -4.28 16.58 5.15
CA LEU A 146 -3.49 17.81 5.23
C LEU A 146 -4.25 19.02 4.67
N GLN A 147 -5.07 18.82 3.61
CA GLN A 147 -5.90 19.89 3.05
C GLN A 147 -7.01 20.38 3.97
N THR A 148 -7.40 19.63 5.02
CA THR A 148 -8.42 20.09 5.97
C THR A 148 -7.89 21.08 7.01
N VAL A 149 -6.56 21.25 7.08
CA VAL A 149 -5.91 22.19 8.00
C VAL A 149 -6.06 23.61 7.47
N THR A 150 -6.99 24.38 8.05
CA THR A 150 -7.34 25.74 7.57
C THR A 150 -6.95 26.86 8.53
N ALA A 151 -6.75 26.59 9.82
CA ALA A 151 -6.48 27.61 10.83
C ALA A 151 -4.97 27.79 11.10
N PHE A 152 -4.44 28.96 10.77
CA PHE A 152 -3.06 29.39 11.05
C PHE A 152 -3.09 30.72 11.81
N PRO A 153 -2.47 30.82 13.01
CA PRO A 153 -2.45 32.06 13.77
C PRO A 153 -1.56 33.13 13.12
N GLU A 154 -0.52 32.69 12.38
CA GLU A 154 0.42 33.58 11.72
C GLU A 154 0.32 33.43 10.19
N PRO A 155 0.22 34.54 9.43
CA PRO A 155 0.08 34.48 7.97
C PRO A 155 1.31 33.89 7.28
N ALA A 156 2.52 34.13 7.83
CA ALA A 156 3.75 33.55 7.28
C ALA A 156 3.75 32.02 7.34
N GLU A 157 3.24 31.44 8.44
CA GLU A 157 3.08 29.99 8.59
C GLU A 157 2.04 29.43 7.62
N ALA A 158 0.95 30.16 7.35
CA ALA A 158 -0.06 29.77 6.37
C ALA A 158 0.55 29.67 4.96
N VAL A 159 1.34 30.68 4.57
CA VAL A 159 2.03 30.71 3.26
C VAL A 159 3.05 29.59 3.16
N HIS A 160 3.86 29.37 4.22
CA HIS A 160 4.83 28.28 4.25
C HIS A 160 4.16 26.90 4.12
N TYR A 161 3.06 26.68 4.85
CA TYR A 161 2.27 25.45 4.76
C TYR A 161 1.67 25.24 3.38
N ALA A 162 1.05 26.28 2.79
CA ALA A 162 0.44 26.21 1.47
C ALA A 162 1.48 25.86 0.39
N ARG A 163 2.67 26.46 0.46
CA ARG A 163 3.79 26.12 -0.45
C ARG A 163 4.22 24.67 -0.28
N TRP A 164 4.45 24.23 0.95
CA TRP A 164 4.82 22.84 1.24
C TRP A 164 3.75 21.85 0.74
N LEU A 165 2.47 22.15 0.95
CA LEU A 165 1.36 21.32 0.48
C LEU A 165 1.30 21.27 -1.05
N ALA A 166 1.52 22.39 -1.73
CA ALA A 166 1.60 22.43 -3.20
C ALA A 166 2.74 21.55 -3.74
N GLU A 167 3.90 21.55 -3.07
CA GLU A 167 5.00 20.65 -3.43
C GLU A 167 4.63 19.18 -3.23
N LEU A 168 3.91 18.83 -2.15
CA LEU A 168 3.43 17.45 -1.95
C LEU A 168 2.44 17.01 -3.03
N VAL A 169 1.54 17.90 -3.45
CA VAL A 169 0.60 17.64 -4.56
C VAL A 169 1.38 17.41 -5.85
N ALA A 170 2.38 18.24 -6.15
CA ALA A 170 3.23 18.09 -7.32
C ALA A 170 4.03 16.77 -7.29
N ASP A 171 4.65 16.43 -6.15
CA ASP A 171 5.38 15.17 -5.95
C ASP A 171 4.45 13.96 -6.20
N LEU A 172 3.20 14.01 -5.71
CA LEU A 172 2.24 12.94 -5.91
C LEU A 172 1.87 12.79 -7.39
N ALA A 173 1.54 13.90 -8.06
CA ALA A 173 1.18 13.92 -9.47
C ALA A 173 2.29 13.35 -10.38
N LEU A 174 3.56 13.59 -10.05
CA LEU A 174 4.69 13.03 -10.80
C LEU A 174 4.82 11.50 -10.68
N THR A 175 4.40 10.93 -9.54
CA THR A 175 4.54 9.49 -9.26
C THR A 175 3.32 8.66 -9.69
N GLU A 176 2.21 9.32 -9.99
CA GLU A 176 0.93 8.69 -10.26
C GLU A 176 0.81 8.27 -11.72
N PRO A 177 0.70 6.95 -12.01
CA PRO A 177 0.40 6.52 -13.37
C PRO A 177 -1.02 6.93 -13.75
N HIS A 178 -1.26 7.13 -15.06
CA HIS A 178 -2.60 7.42 -15.56
C HIS A 178 -3.59 6.34 -15.07
N PRO A 179 -4.72 6.71 -14.43
CA PRO A 179 -5.56 5.76 -13.69
C PRO A 179 -6.13 4.66 -14.58
N ALA A 180 -6.53 5.00 -15.81
CA ALA A 180 -7.02 4.02 -16.79
C ALA A 180 -5.97 2.95 -17.15
N ASN A 181 -4.71 3.36 -17.35
CA ASN A 181 -3.63 2.44 -17.74
C ASN A 181 -3.26 1.54 -16.56
N ALA A 182 -3.24 2.08 -15.34
CA ALA A 182 -2.98 1.32 -14.13
C ALA A 182 -4.07 0.27 -13.87
N ALA A 183 -5.34 0.65 -14.00
CA ALA A 183 -6.47 -0.28 -13.85
C ALA A 183 -6.46 -1.37 -14.92
N ALA A 184 -6.28 -1.02 -16.19
CA ALA A 184 -6.21 -2.00 -17.28
C ALA A 184 -5.06 -3.01 -17.08
N SER A 185 -3.86 -2.52 -16.74
CA SER A 185 -2.69 -3.38 -16.47
C SER A 185 -2.95 -4.33 -15.30
N PHE A 186 -3.57 -3.83 -14.23
CA PHE A 186 -3.94 -4.62 -13.08
C PHE A 186 -4.95 -5.72 -13.43
N HIS A 187 -6.04 -5.40 -14.13
CA HIS A 187 -7.07 -6.37 -14.49
C HIS A 187 -6.58 -7.44 -15.45
N VAL A 188 -5.75 -7.07 -16.45
CA VAL A 188 -5.15 -8.04 -17.38
C VAL A 188 -4.25 -9.01 -16.62
N LEU A 189 -3.42 -8.53 -15.71
CA LEU A 189 -2.53 -9.39 -14.93
C LEU A 189 -3.32 -10.28 -13.96
N ALA A 190 -4.34 -9.74 -13.29
CA ALA A 190 -5.22 -10.52 -12.42
C ALA A 190 -5.92 -11.65 -13.19
N ALA A 191 -6.43 -11.38 -14.39
CA ALA A 191 -7.04 -12.39 -15.25
C ALA A 191 -6.05 -13.48 -15.67
N ARG A 192 -4.80 -13.11 -16.01
CA ARG A 192 -3.74 -14.08 -16.33
C ARG A 192 -3.41 -14.99 -15.16
N VAL A 193 -3.29 -14.43 -13.96
CA VAL A 193 -3.03 -15.21 -12.72
C VAL A 193 -4.20 -16.17 -12.45
N ALA A 194 -5.44 -15.72 -12.61
CA ALA A 194 -6.63 -16.57 -12.46
C ALA A 194 -6.63 -17.73 -13.48
N GLY A 195 -6.34 -17.44 -14.75
CA GLY A 195 -6.26 -18.46 -15.80
C GLY A 195 -5.17 -19.50 -15.54
N LEU A 196 -3.96 -19.08 -15.17
CA LEU A 196 -2.86 -19.99 -14.85
C LEU A 196 -3.17 -20.90 -13.65
N ARG A 197 -3.84 -20.38 -12.63
CA ARG A 197 -4.27 -21.18 -11.49
C ARG A 197 -5.31 -22.23 -11.90
N ALA A 198 -6.28 -21.86 -12.73
CA ALA A 198 -7.26 -22.81 -13.26
C ALA A 198 -6.59 -23.91 -14.11
N GLU A 199 -5.59 -23.54 -14.92
CA GLU A 199 -4.82 -24.50 -15.72
C GLU A 199 -3.99 -25.45 -14.84
N VAL A 200 -3.31 -24.94 -13.81
CA VAL A 200 -2.57 -25.78 -12.85
C VAL A 200 -3.51 -26.76 -12.14
N ALA A 201 -4.71 -26.32 -11.74
CA ALA A 201 -5.70 -27.19 -11.12
C ALA A 201 -6.17 -28.29 -12.08
N ALA A 202 -6.46 -27.95 -13.34
CA ALA A 202 -6.86 -28.92 -14.36
C ALA A 202 -5.76 -29.94 -14.65
N LEU A 203 -4.51 -29.49 -14.85
CA LEU A 203 -3.36 -30.36 -15.12
C LEU A 203 -3.06 -31.29 -13.93
N ALA A 204 -3.21 -30.80 -12.69
CA ALA A 204 -3.03 -31.61 -11.50
C ALA A 204 -4.12 -32.70 -11.37
N ALA A 205 -5.38 -32.38 -11.68
CA ALA A 205 -6.48 -33.34 -11.67
C ALA A 205 -6.29 -34.44 -12.74
N SER A 206 -5.80 -34.08 -13.93
CA SER A 206 -5.51 -35.06 -15.00
C SER A 206 -4.34 -35.99 -14.69
N GLY A 207 -3.41 -35.58 -13.83
CA GLY A 207 -2.28 -36.42 -13.39
C GLY A 207 -2.54 -37.31 -12.18
N ALA A 208 -3.66 -37.12 -11.46
CA ALA A 208 -4.03 -37.91 -10.28
C ALA A 208 -4.87 -39.15 -10.60
N GLY A 209 -5.26 -39.33 -11.88
CA GLY A 209 -6.07 -40.45 -12.37
C GLY A 209 -5.30 -41.56 -13.10
N GLU A 210 -3.97 -41.49 -13.14
CA GLU A 210 -3.07 -42.60 -13.51
C GLU A 210 -2.67 -43.40 -12.26
#